data_AF-A0A259TC74-F1
#
_entry.id   AF-A0A259TC74-F1
#
_cell.length_a   1.000
_cell.length_b   1.000
_cell.length_c   1.000
_cell.angle_alpha   90.00
_cell.angle_beta   90.00
_cell.angle_gamma   90.00
#
_symmetry.space_group_name_H-M   'P 1'
#
loop_
_entity.id
_entity.type
_entity.pdbx_description
1 polymer ?
#
loop_
_entity_poly.entity_id
_entity_poly.type
_entity_poly.pdbx_seq_one_letter_code
_entity_poly.pdbx_strand_id
1 'polypeptide(L)'
;MPTIQVEGREAILAEEGQKLVLALEDNGVDILHRCGGNARCTTCRVEVLEGDAGPVGEAEAAILSTKGIHEPNIRLSCQIRVHTDLTVKPVMTVSESGMDPGKRPLD
;
A
#
# COMPACT_ATOMS: atom_id res chain seq x y z
N MET A 1 -3.30 18.10 1.32
CA MET A 1 -2.68 17.17 0.35
C MET A 1 -1.46 16.61 1.04
N PRO A 2 -1.59 15.45 1.68
CA PRO A 2 -0.46 14.74 2.25
C PRO A 2 0.54 14.33 1.17
N THR A 3 1.80 14.17 1.58
CA THR A 3 2.91 13.80 0.71
C THR A 3 3.34 12.37 0.99
N ILE A 4 3.48 11.57 -0.07
CA ILE A 4 3.97 10.19 0.00
C ILE A 4 5.38 10.12 -0.56
N GLN A 5 6.36 9.96 0.32
CA GLN A 5 7.75 9.72 -0.08
C GLN A 5 7.95 8.22 -0.31
N VAL A 6 8.26 7.84 -1.55
CA VAL A 6 8.65 6.47 -1.88
C VAL A 6 10.17 6.39 -1.98
N GLU A 7 10.78 5.37 -1.36
CA GLU A 7 12.24 5.20 -1.40
C GLU A 7 12.75 5.20 -2.85
N GLY A 8 13.73 6.08 -3.14
CA GLY A 8 14.34 6.19 -4.47
C GLY A 8 13.50 6.91 -5.54
N ARG A 9 12.40 7.57 -5.16
CA ARG A 9 11.53 8.33 -6.08
C ARG A 9 11.28 9.75 -5.58
N GLU A 10 10.78 10.60 -6.47
CA GLU A 10 10.23 11.90 -6.07
C GLU A 10 8.96 11.72 -5.23
N ALA A 11 8.70 12.68 -4.37
CA ALA A 11 7.55 12.68 -3.50
C ALA A 11 6.25 12.84 -4.29
N ILE A 12 5.23 12.07 -3.91
CA ILE A 12 3.91 12.06 -4.55
C ILE A 12 2.95 12.92 -3.73
N LEU A 13 2.19 13.81 -4.37
CA LEU A 13 1.08 14.51 -3.73
C LEU A 13 -0.16 13.61 -3.79
N ALA A 14 -0.67 13.22 -2.63
CA ALA A 14 -1.90 12.45 -2.51
C ALA A 14 -3.09 13.35 -2.15
N GLU A 15 -4.28 12.94 -2.60
CA GLU A 15 -5.52 13.55 -2.14
C GLU A 15 -5.85 13.11 -0.71
N GLU A 16 -6.49 14.00 0.04
CA GLU A 16 -6.91 13.72 1.42
C GLU A 16 -7.89 12.53 1.44
N GLY A 17 -7.57 11.48 2.20
CA GLY A 17 -8.38 10.26 2.29
C GLY A 17 -8.25 9.31 1.08
N GLN A 18 -7.39 9.60 0.10
CA GLN A 18 -7.12 8.69 -1.00
C GLN A 18 -6.53 7.37 -0.47
N LYS A 19 -6.87 6.24 -1.11
CA LYS A 19 -6.17 4.98 -0.83
C LYS A 19 -4.70 5.09 -1.25
N LEU A 20 -3.79 4.68 -0.37
CA LEU A 20 -2.36 4.71 -0.65
C LEU A 20 -2.01 3.91 -1.93
N VAL A 21 -2.63 2.75 -2.16
CA VAL A 21 -2.42 1.96 -3.39
C VAL A 21 -2.74 2.74 -4.67
N LEU A 22 -3.75 3.60 -4.65
CA LEU A 22 -4.15 4.41 -5.81
C LEU A 22 -3.15 5.56 -6.01
N ALA A 23 -2.75 6.24 -4.93
CA ALA A 23 -1.72 7.26 -4.99
C ALA A 23 -0.40 6.72 -5.57
N LEU A 24 -0.02 5.50 -5.18
CA LEU A 24 1.15 4.81 -5.71
C LEU A 24 0.98 4.44 -7.20
N GLU A 25 -0.09 3.74 -7.56
CA GLU A 25 -0.34 3.29 -8.94
C GLU A 25 -0.44 4.46 -9.92
N ASP A 26 -1.16 5.53 -9.55
CA ASP A 26 -1.40 6.69 -10.42
C ASP A 26 -0.15 7.51 -10.67
N ASN A 27 0.87 7.36 -9.81
CA ASN A 27 2.18 7.99 -9.95
C ASN A 27 3.26 7.01 -10.44
N GLY A 28 2.84 5.91 -11.07
CA GLY A 28 3.72 4.96 -11.76
C GLY A 28 4.56 4.11 -10.82
N VAL A 29 4.18 3.97 -9.55
CA VAL A 29 4.72 2.93 -8.68
C VAL A 29 3.96 1.64 -9.00
N ASP A 30 4.68 0.65 -9.50
CA ASP A 30 4.12 -0.61 -9.98
C ASP A 30 3.84 -1.60 -8.83
N ILE A 31 3.21 -1.11 -7.76
CA ILE A 31 2.74 -1.91 -6.64
C ILE A 31 1.67 -2.92 -7.09
N LEU A 32 1.72 -4.15 -6.59
CA LEU A 32 0.72 -5.16 -6.90
C LEU A 32 -0.58 -4.97 -6.11
N HIS A 33 -1.71 -5.42 -6.65
CA HIS A 33 -3.04 -5.24 -6.04
C HIS A 33 -4.01 -6.33 -6.50
N ARG A 34 -3.54 -7.57 -6.54
CA ARG A 34 -4.19 -8.72 -7.20
C ARG A 34 -5.65 -9.00 -6.84
N CYS A 35 -6.07 -8.69 -5.60
CA CYS A 35 -7.45 -8.88 -5.17
C CYS A 35 -8.38 -7.69 -5.46
N GLY A 36 -7.90 -6.62 -6.10
CA GLY A 36 -8.66 -5.40 -6.31
C GLY A 36 -8.92 -4.60 -5.03
N GLY A 37 -7.99 -4.64 -4.07
CA GLY A 37 -8.09 -3.83 -2.84
C GLY A 37 -9.09 -4.31 -1.79
N ASN A 38 -9.42 -5.60 -1.77
CA ASN A 38 -10.46 -6.18 -0.91
C ASN A 38 -9.92 -6.92 0.33
N ALA A 39 -8.65 -6.69 0.72
CA ALA A 39 -7.98 -7.42 1.81
C ALA A 39 -8.03 -8.96 1.70
N ARG A 40 -8.09 -9.51 0.48
CA ARG A 40 -8.10 -10.98 0.22
C ARG A 40 -6.75 -11.54 -0.20
N CYS A 41 -5.77 -10.67 -0.42
CA CYS A 41 -4.38 -11.03 -0.74
C CYS A 41 -3.43 -10.12 0.05
N THR A 42 -2.13 -10.34 -0.09
CA THR A 42 -1.09 -9.54 0.55
C THR A 42 -0.08 -8.98 -0.47
N THR A 43 -0.46 -8.84 -1.75
CA THR A 43 0.49 -8.37 -2.76
C THR A 43 0.73 -6.86 -2.71
N CYS A 44 -0.22 -6.09 -2.20
CA CYS A 44 -0.11 -4.62 -2.03
C CYS A 44 0.67 -4.20 -0.78
N ARG A 45 1.60 -5.04 -0.31
CA ARG A 45 2.35 -4.75 0.91
C ARG A 45 3.31 -3.59 0.70
N VAL A 46 3.29 -2.69 1.67
CA VAL A 46 4.28 -1.63 1.83
C VAL A 46 4.86 -1.73 3.24
N GLU A 47 6.12 -1.40 3.35
CA GLU A 47 6.75 -1.08 4.62
C GLU A 47 6.56 0.42 4.88
N VAL A 48 5.98 0.76 6.03
CA VAL A 48 5.87 2.14 6.49
C VAL A 48 7.14 2.48 7.25
N LEU A 49 7.95 3.36 6.66
CA LEU A 49 9.23 3.79 7.21
C LEU A 49 9.03 4.95 8.18
N GLU A 50 8.16 5.91 7.84
CA GLU A 50 7.82 7.07 8.67
C GLU A 50 6.37 7.52 8.43
N GLY A 51 5.80 8.22 9.41
CA GLY A 51 4.42 8.75 9.39
C GLY A 51 3.39 7.80 10.01
N ASP A 52 2.14 8.27 10.07
CA ASP A 52 1.01 7.53 10.65
C ASP A 52 0.07 6.99 9.56
N ALA A 53 0.15 5.70 9.28
CA ALA A 53 -0.72 5.01 8.31
C ALA A 53 -2.13 4.69 8.87
N GLY A 54 -2.45 5.19 10.07
CA GLY A 54 -3.69 4.93 10.77
C GLY A 54 -3.76 3.50 11.35
N PRO A 55 -4.87 3.16 12.02
CA PRO A 55 -5.05 1.85 12.63
C PRO A 55 -5.09 0.73 11.59
N VAL A 56 -4.67 -0.47 12.00
CA VAL A 56 -4.84 -1.70 11.21
C VAL A 56 -6.28 -2.17 11.33
N GLY A 57 -6.98 -2.31 10.20
CA GLY A 57 -8.35 -2.83 10.18
C GLY A 57 -8.43 -4.34 10.43
N GLU A 58 -9.59 -4.84 10.86
CA GLU A 58 -9.77 -6.27 11.17
C GLU A 58 -9.47 -7.19 9.97
N ALA A 59 -9.94 -6.82 8.78
CA ALA A 59 -9.72 -7.61 7.56
C ALA A 59 -8.24 -7.65 7.17
N GLU A 60 -7.53 -6.52 7.34
CA GLU A 60 -6.08 -6.42 7.11
C GLU A 60 -5.31 -7.31 8.10
N ALA A 61 -5.60 -7.18 9.40
CA ALA A 61 -4.95 -7.98 10.43
C ALA A 61 -5.18 -9.48 10.23
N ALA A 62 -6.41 -9.88 9.86
CA ALA A 62 -6.76 -11.27 9.63
C ALA A 62 -5.97 -11.88 8.46
N ILE A 63 -5.87 -11.19 7.32
CA ILE A 63 -5.15 -11.72 6.15
C ILE A 63 -3.63 -11.71 6.35
N LEU A 64 -3.06 -10.71 7.04
CA LEU A 64 -1.63 -10.66 7.37
C LEU A 64 -1.26 -11.83 8.30
N SER A 65 -2.04 -12.05 9.36
CA SER A 65 -1.88 -13.17 10.28
C SER A 65 -1.99 -14.52 9.57
N THR A 66 -2.99 -14.69 8.70
CA THR A 66 -3.16 -15.92 7.89
C THR A 66 -1.96 -16.20 6.97
N LYS A 67 -1.22 -15.16 6.58
CA LYS A 67 -0.01 -15.29 5.75
C LYS A 67 1.29 -15.32 6.54
N GLY A 68 1.23 -15.33 7.88
CA GLY A 68 2.40 -15.37 8.75
C GLY A 68 3.25 -14.09 8.72
N ILE A 69 2.61 -12.94 8.45
CA ILE A 69 3.26 -11.63 8.38
C ILE A 69 2.94 -10.91 9.69
N HIS A 70 3.99 -10.59 10.44
CA HIS A 70 3.88 -10.12 11.83
C HIS A 70 4.69 -8.84 12.08
N GLU A 71 5.42 -8.37 11.07
CA GLU A 71 6.18 -7.15 11.10
C GLU A 71 5.23 -5.95 11.30
N PRO A 72 5.39 -5.17 12.38
CA PRO A 72 4.43 -4.14 12.76
C PRO A 72 4.38 -2.96 11.78
N ASN A 73 5.45 -2.76 10.99
CA ASN A 73 5.55 -1.71 9.97
C ASN A 73 5.07 -2.18 8.59
N ILE A 74 4.69 -3.46 8.41
CA ILE A 74 4.13 -3.96 7.16
C ILE A 74 2.63 -3.74 7.14
N ARG A 75 2.17 -3.01 6.12
CA ARG A 75 0.77 -2.66 5.91
C ARG A 75 0.32 -3.00 4.50
N LEU A 76 -0.98 -3.15 4.31
CA LEU A 76 -1.59 -3.27 2.99
C LEU A 76 -1.93 -1.88 2.48
N SER A 77 -1.23 -1.40 1.45
CA SER A 77 -1.45 -0.06 0.89
C SER A 77 -2.88 0.15 0.39
N CYS A 78 -3.59 -0.92 0.02
CA CYS A 78 -5.00 -0.82 -0.37
C CYS A 78 -5.98 -0.57 0.80
N GLN A 79 -5.54 -0.75 2.04
CA GLN A 79 -6.34 -0.51 3.26
C GLN A 79 -5.94 0.78 3.98
N ILE A 80 -4.85 1.43 3.57
CA ILE A 80 -4.41 2.72 4.14
C ILE A 80 -5.15 3.86 3.44
N ARG A 81 -5.74 4.73 4.26
CA ARG A 81 -6.26 6.04 3.86
C ARG A 81 -5.23 7.11 4.20
N VAL A 82 -4.83 7.90 3.22
CA VAL A 82 -3.76 8.89 3.41
C VAL A 82 -4.34 10.16 4.02
N HIS A 83 -3.96 10.46 5.27
CA HIS A 83 -4.35 11.67 6.00
C HIS A 83 -3.15 12.50 6.47
N THR A 84 -1.97 11.90 6.50
CA THR A 84 -0.71 12.54 6.87
C THR A 84 0.36 12.18 5.85
N ASP A 85 1.48 12.87 5.91
CA ASP A 85 2.65 12.50 5.14
C ASP A 85 3.12 11.10 5.55
N LEU A 86 3.55 10.29 4.58
CA LEU A 86 4.09 8.95 4.80
C LEU A 86 5.37 8.75 4.01
N THR A 87 6.33 8.06 4.61
CA THR A 87 7.48 7.51 3.89
C THR A 87 7.28 6.00 3.80
N VAL A 88 7.22 5.44 2.59
CA VAL A 88 6.91 4.02 2.37
C VAL A 88 7.84 3.35 1.37
N LYS A 89 7.96 2.03 1.51
CA LYS A 89 8.67 1.17 0.56
C LYS A 89 7.75 0.05 0.05
N PRO A 90 7.44 0.00 -1.24
CA PRO A 90 6.79 -1.16 -1.86
C PRO A 90 7.57 -2.45 -1.60
N VAL A 91 6.90 -3.49 -1.09
CA VAL A 91 7.53 -4.79 -0.79
C VAL A 91 7.38 -5.75 -1.96
N MET A 92 6.35 -5.57 -2.79
CA MET A 92 6.12 -6.38 -3.97
C MET A 92 5.66 -5.52 -5.14
N THR A 93 6.50 -5.48 -6.17
CA THR A 93 6.26 -4.75 -7.41
C THR A 93 5.99 -5.71 -8.58
N VAL A 94 5.36 -5.21 -9.65
CA VAL A 94 5.20 -5.93 -10.91
C VAL A 94 6.57 -6.28 -11.48
N SER A 95 7.49 -5.31 -11.51
CA SER A 95 8.83 -5.47 -12.09
C SER A 95 9.65 -6.56 -11.41
N GLU A 96 9.57 -6.70 -10.08
CA GLU A 96 10.34 -7.72 -9.35
C GLU A 96 9.67 -9.10 -9.36
N SER A 97 8.34 -9.14 -9.37
CA SER A 97 7.59 -10.41 -9.25
C SER A 97 7.26 -11.06 -10.59
N GLY A 98 7.22 -10.29 -11.69
CA GLY A 98 6.72 -10.72 -12.99
C GLY A 98 5.22 -11.08 -13.00
N MET A 99 4.47 -10.72 -11.96
CA MET A 99 3.05 -11.02 -11.84
C MET A 99 2.18 -9.94 -12.50
N ASP A 100 1.01 -10.35 -12.98
CA ASP A 100 -0.03 -9.39 -13.35
C ASP A 100 -0.45 -8.55 -12.13
N PRO A 101 -0.55 -7.21 -12.26
CA PRO A 101 -0.95 -6.33 -11.18
C PRO A 101 -2.29 -6.73 -10.53
N GLY A 102 -3.23 -7.17 -11.36
CA GLY A 102 -4.61 -7.48 -11.01
C GLY A 102 -5.58 -6.33 -11.30
N LYS A 103 -6.80 -6.46 -10.77
CA LYS A 103 -7.84 -5.46 -10.96
C LYS A 103 -7.49 -4.20 -10.16
N ARG A 104 -7.73 -3.04 -10.75
CA ARG A 104 -7.62 -1.76 -10.07
C ARG A 104 -8.56 -1.72 -8.84
N PRO A 105 -8.06 -1.36 -7.65
CA PRO A 105 -8.85 -1.10 -6.47
C PRO A 105 -9.88 -0.01 -6.73
N LEU A 106 -11.08 -0.23 -6.21
CA LEU A 106 -12.06 0.85 -6.10
C LEU A 106 -11.67 1.73 -4.93
N ASP A 107 -11.98 3.02 -5.01
CA ASP A 107 -11.89 3.91 -3.86
C ASP A 107 -12.90 3.52 -2.77
#